data_AF-A0A1Y0MEF2-F1
#
_entry.id   AF-A0A1Y0MEF2-F1
#
_cell.length_a   1.000
_cell.length_b   1.000
_cell.length_c   1.000
_cell.angle_alpha   90.00
_cell.angle_beta   90.00
_cell.angle_gamma   90.00
#
_symmetry.space_group_name_H-M   'P 1'
#
loop_
_entity.id
_entity.type
_entity.pdbx_description
1 polymer ?
#
loop_
_entity_poly.entity_id
_entity_poly.type
_entity_poly.pdbx_seq_one_letter_code
_entity_poly.pdbx_strand_id
1 'polypeptide(L)'
;MRIRLLLLFLISLLFFNCNTEDDSTVNLHPIVGEWQLIETRDGFSGGSTFYNQNDVVYKFNSDNTVDITSTIPEFESRISTYEISFDCFIEGCPGNNGNITDIITIDSNRNIIEQLDNSNLWFGQQIFDGLDFIFERLP
;
A
#
# COMPACT_ATOMS: atom_id res chain seq x y z
N MET A 1 50.28 36.20 28.55
CA MET A 1 49.52 34.97 28.24
C MET A 1 48.11 35.36 27.78
N ARG A 2 47.96 35.84 26.53
CA ARG A 2 46.69 36.40 26.00
C ARG A 2 46.36 35.95 24.57
N ILE A 3 46.87 34.78 24.15
CA ILE A 3 46.67 34.23 22.79
C ILE A 3 45.82 32.93 22.79
N ARG A 4 45.49 32.38 23.97
CA ARG A 4 44.77 31.10 24.08
C ARG A 4 43.24 31.19 24.03
N LEU A 5 42.66 32.40 24.06
CA LEU A 5 41.20 32.58 24.04
C LEU A 5 40.61 32.79 22.63
N LEU A 6 41.44 33.17 21.65
CA LEU A 6 40.98 33.46 20.28
C LEU A 6 40.74 32.18 19.47
N LEU A 7 41.42 31.08 19.83
CA LEU A 7 41.27 29.77 19.18
C LEU A 7 39.95 29.06 19.55
N LEU A 8 39.35 29.38 20.70
CA LEU A 8 38.10 28.76 21.13
C LEU A 8 36.85 29.35 20.44
N PHE A 9 36.95 30.58 19.94
CA PHE A 9 35.83 31.25 19.25
C PHE A 9 35.69 30.83 17.78
N LEU A 10 36.74 30.26 17.17
CA LEU A 10 36.70 29.85 15.76
C LEU A 10 36.00 28.49 15.55
N ILE A 11 35.87 27.66 16.58
CA ILE A 11 35.29 26.31 16.49
C ILE A 11 33.75 26.34 16.50
N SER A 12 33.12 27.40 17.04
CA SER A 12 31.64 27.47 17.09
C SER A 12 30.98 27.85 15.76
N LEU A 13 31.75 28.29 14.76
CA LEU A 13 31.23 28.65 13.44
C LEU A 13 31.13 27.46 12.47
N LEU A 14 31.56 26.27 12.88
CA LEU A 14 31.52 25.06 12.03
C LEU A 14 30.19 24.27 12.09
N PHE A 15 29.20 24.72 12.88
CA PHE A 15 27.93 24.01 13.02
C PHE A 15 26.75 24.60 12.23
N PHE A 16 26.98 25.61 11.38
CA PHE A 16 25.90 26.26 10.60
C PHE A 16 25.70 25.74 9.17
N ASN A 17 26.25 24.56 8.83
CA ASN A 17 25.89 23.83 7.62
C ASN A 17 25.36 22.43 7.99
N CYS A 18 24.29 22.39 8.79
CA CYS A 18 23.30 21.35 8.60
C CYS A 18 22.54 21.73 7.32
N ASN A 19 23.07 21.28 6.18
CA ASN A 19 22.24 21.09 5.00
C ASN A 19 21.27 20.00 5.42
N THR A 20 20.09 20.39 5.90
CA THR A 20 18.95 19.49 5.90
C THR A 20 18.60 19.32 4.44
N GLU A 21 19.36 18.44 3.76
CA GLU A 21 18.74 17.67 2.70
C GLU A 21 17.63 16.93 3.42
N ASP A 22 16.43 17.52 3.37
CA ASP A 22 15.19 16.77 3.42
C ASP A 22 15.33 15.74 2.31
N ASP A 23 15.99 14.63 2.64
CA ASP A 23 15.89 13.38 1.93
C ASP A 23 14.47 12.93 2.22
N SER A 24 13.51 13.59 1.56
CA SER A 24 12.15 13.13 1.38
C SER A 24 12.25 11.86 0.54
N THR A 25 12.73 10.80 1.19
CA THR A 25 12.22 9.47 0.96
C THR A 25 10.73 9.60 1.24
N VAL A 26 9.99 9.93 0.19
CA VAL A 26 8.54 9.74 0.16
C VAL A 26 8.41 8.28 0.53
N ASN A 27 8.03 8.00 1.78
CA ASN A 27 7.75 6.65 2.24
C ASN A 27 6.51 6.22 1.44
N LEU A 28 6.75 5.69 0.24
CA LEU A 28 5.72 5.19 -0.63
C LEU A 28 5.03 4.06 0.13
N HIS A 29 3.70 4.11 0.15
CA HIS A 29 2.92 3.06 0.80
C HIS A 29 3.33 1.69 0.21
N PRO A 30 3.49 0.61 1.00
CA PRO A 30 3.96 -0.70 0.51
C PRO A 30 3.19 -1.27 -0.69
N ILE A 31 1.94 -0.84 -0.87
CA ILE A 31 1.09 -1.22 -1.99
C ILE A 31 1.57 -0.66 -3.34
N VAL A 32 2.31 0.45 -3.37
CA VAL A 32 2.73 1.12 -4.61
C VAL A 32 3.67 0.20 -5.40
N GLY A 33 3.28 -0.15 -6.62
CA GLY A 33 3.97 -1.12 -7.45
C GLY A 33 3.03 -1.86 -8.40
N GLU A 34 3.60 -2.81 -9.14
CA GLU A 34 2.86 -3.66 -10.08
C GLU A 34 2.60 -5.03 -9.45
N TRP A 35 1.37 -5.51 -9.60
CA TRP A 35 0.85 -6.71 -8.97
C TRP A 35 0.10 -7.53 -10.00
N GLN A 36 0.44 -8.79 -10.15
CA GLN A 36 -0.30 -9.73 -11.01
C GLN A 36 -1.35 -10.46 -10.20
N LEU A 37 -2.58 -10.54 -10.70
CA LEU A 37 -3.60 -11.38 -10.10
C LEU A 37 -3.25 -12.84 -10.39
N ILE A 38 -3.19 -13.67 -9.34
CA ILE A 38 -2.91 -15.11 -9.49
C ILE A 38 -4.14 -15.95 -9.17
N GLU A 39 -5.01 -15.46 -8.31
CA GLU A 39 -6.19 -16.19 -7.86
C GLU A 39 -7.30 -15.24 -7.43
N THR A 40 -8.55 -15.62 -7.70
CA THR A 40 -9.72 -15.09 -7.00
C THR A 40 -10.45 -16.19 -6.25
N ARG A 41 -10.93 -15.91 -5.04
CA ARG A 41 -11.66 -16.87 -4.21
C ARG A 41 -13.06 -16.37 -3.88
N ASP A 42 -14.07 -17.17 -4.20
CA ASP A 42 -15.45 -16.90 -3.84
C ASP A 42 -15.69 -17.20 -2.35
N GLY A 43 -16.34 -16.27 -1.64
CA GLY A 43 -16.63 -16.41 -0.22
C GLY A 43 -17.52 -17.60 0.13
N PHE A 44 -18.72 -17.69 -0.44
CA PHE A 44 -19.69 -18.75 -0.08
C PHE A 44 -19.44 -20.10 -0.73
N SER A 45 -19.01 -20.12 -2.00
CA SER A 45 -18.77 -21.37 -2.72
C SER A 45 -17.42 -22.00 -2.38
N GLY A 46 -16.46 -21.19 -1.91
CA GLY A 46 -15.06 -21.58 -1.74
C GLY A 46 -14.36 -21.90 -3.07
N GLY A 47 -14.95 -21.50 -4.21
CA GLY A 47 -14.39 -21.71 -5.53
C GLY A 47 -13.18 -20.80 -5.77
N SER A 48 -12.13 -21.37 -6.36
CA SER A 48 -10.95 -20.63 -6.80
C SER A 48 -10.91 -20.56 -8.33
N THR A 49 -10.62 -19.36 -8.85
CA THR A 49 -10.23 -19.17 -10.25
C THR A 49 -8.78 -18.73 -10.28
N PHE A 50 -7.96 -19.41 -11.09
CA PHE A 50 -6.54 -19.12 -11.23
C PHE A 50 -6.27 -18.41 -12.57
N TYR A 51 -5.32 -17.48 -12.56
CA TYR A 51 -4.98 -16.65 -13.70
C TYR A 51 -3.54 -16.92 -14.14
N ASN A 52 -3.27 -16.80 -15.44
CA ASN A 52 -1.90 -16.89 -15.93
C ASN A 52 -1.16 -15.58 -15.69
N GLN A 53 0.17 -15.65 -15.78
CA GLN A 53 1.03 -14.49 -15.69
C GLN A 53 0.60 -13.40 -16.70
N ASN A 54 0.44 -12.17 -16.20
CA ASN A 54 0.03 -10.98 -16.96
C ASN A 54 -1.42 -11.00 -17.52
N ASP A 55 -2.26 -11.98 -17.16
CA ASP A 55 -3.68 -11.97 -17.59
C ASP A 55 -4.43 -10.76 -17.02
N VAL A 56 -4.12 -10.39 -15.77
CA VAL A 56 -4.65 -9.23 -15.06
C VAL A 56 -3.54 -8.62 -14.19
N VAL A 57 -3.22 -7.36 -14.40
CA VAL A 57 -2.17 -6.62 -13.67
C VAL A 57 -2.73 -5.32 -13.11
N TYR A 58 -2.46 -5.08 -11.84
CA TYR A 58 -2.81 -3.87 -11.12
C TYR A 58 -1.54 -3.08 -10.81
N LYS A 59 -1.47 -1.84 -11.27
CA LYS A 59 -0.37 -0.93 -10.95
C LYS A 59 -0.87 0.17 -10.04
N PHE A 60 -0.53 0.10 -8.76
CA PHE A 60 -0.84 1.16 -7.80
C PHE A 60 0.21 2.26 -7.88
N ASN A 61 -0.20 3.44 -8.32
CA ASN A 61 0.66 4.61 -8.48
C ASN A 61 0.68 5.45 -7.19
N SER A 62 1.76 6.21 -6.99
CA SER A 62 1.94 7.06 -5.80
C SER A 62 0.98 8.25 -5.72
N ASP A 63 0.21 8.52 -6.78
CA ASP A 63 -0.75 9.61 -6.90
C ASP A 63 -2.20 9.17 -6.62
N ASN A 64 -2.38 8.03 -5.94
CA ASN A 64 -3.67 7.44 -5.61
C ASN A 64 -4.48 6.98 -6.84
N THR A 65 -3.81 6.71 -7.96
CA THR A 65 -4.42 6.03 -9.12
C THR A 65 -3.99 4.57 -9.18
N VAL A 66 -4.83 3.73 -9.78
CA VAL A 66 -4.51 2.34 -10.09
C VAL A 66 -4.81 2.06 -11.56
N ASP A 67 -3.81 1.59 -12.29
CA ASP A 67 -3.98 1.12 -13.67
C ASP A 67 -4.26 -0.38 -13.64
N ILE A 68 -5.45 -0.76 -14.09
CA ILE A 68 -5.87 -2.16 -14.22
C ILE A 68 -5.74 -2.52 -15.69
N THR A 69 -4.87 -3.48 -16.00
CA THR A 69 -4.67 -4.00 -17.35
C THR A 69 -5.10 -5.45 -17.38
N SER A 70 -5.85 -5.86 -18.42
CA SER A 70 -6.23 -7.25 -18.61
C SER A 70 -6.22 -7.66 -20.08
N THR A 71 -5.87 -8.93 -20.31
CA THR A 71 -5.94 -9.60 -21.62
C THR A 71 -7.10 -10.58 -21.73
N ILE A 72 -7.94 -10.68 -20.70
CA ILE A 72 -9.07 -11.62 -20.62
C ILE A 72 -10.40 -10.86 -20.50
N PRO A 73 -11.52 -11.39 -21.03
CA PRO A 73 -12.79 -10.65 -21.10
C PRO A 73 -13.48 -10.43 -19.75
N GLU A 74 -13.14 -11.19 -18.72
CA GLU A 74 -13.75 -11.10 -17.38
C GLU A 74 -13.32 -9.82 -16.64
N PHE A 75 -12.19 -9.21 -17.03
CA PHE A 75 -11.65 -8.00 -16.41
C PHE A 75 -11.52 -6.89 -17.45
N GLU A 76 -12.08 -5.73 -17.12
CA GLU A 76 -11.94 -4.54 -17.97
C GLU A 76 -10.63 -3.82 -17.67
N SER A 77 -9.88 -3.48 -18.72
CA SER A 77 -8.73 -2.59 -18.58
C SER A 77 -9.20 -1.15 -18.37
N ARG A 78 -8.75 -0.50 -17.30
CA ARG A 78 -9.15 0.86 -16.94
C ARG A 78 -8.18 1.52 -15.97
N ILE A 79 -8.31 2.85 -15.83
CA ILE A 79 -7.62 3.63 -14.81
C ILE A 79 -8.66 4.05 -13.78
N SER A 80 -8.34 3.82 -12.51
CA SER A 80 -9.21 4.02 -11.36
C SER A 80 -8.49 4.81 -10.28
N THR A 81 -9.23 5.28 -9.28
CA THR A 81 -8.63 5.88 -8.07
C THR A 81 -8.71 4.90 -6.91
N TYR A 82 -7.70 4.92 -6.04
CA TYR A 82 -7.71 4.14 -4.81
C TYR A 82 -7.35 4.96 -3.56
N GLU A 83 -7.94 4.55 -2.45
CA GLU A 83 -7.64 5.09 -1.12
C GLU A 83 -7.40 3.95 -0.15
N ILE A 84 -6.43 4.13 0.76
CA ILE A 84 -6.24 3.24 1.90
C ILE A 84 -6.68 3.98 3.15
N SER A 85 -7.57 3.34 3.89
CA SER A 85 -8.11 3.85 5.14
C SER A 85 -8.03 2.77 6.21
N PHE A 86 -7.98 3.19 7.47
CA PHE A 86 -8.05 2.28 8.60
C PHE A 86 -9.48 2.29 9.11
N ASP A 87 -10.08 1.11 9.23
CA ASP A 87 -11.44 0.95 9.73
C ASP A 87 -11.47 -0.02 10.91
N CYS A 88 -12.39 0.21 11.83
CA CYS A 88 -12.57 -0.63 13.00
C CYS A 88 -13.66 -1.65 12.69
N PHE A 89 -13.22 -2.80 12.20
CA PHE A 89 -14.07 -3.74 11.48
C PHE A 89 -14.96 -4.60 12.40
N ILE A 90 -14.52 -4.92 13.63
CA ILE A 90 -15.29 -5.74 14.58
C ILE A 90 -15.17 -5.13 15.98
N GLU A 91 -16.30 -4.60 16.48
CA GLU A 91 -16.51 -4.04 17.83
C GLU A 91 -15.75 -2.76 18.20
N GLY A 92 -16.28 -1.62 17.73
CA GLY A 92 -16.35 -0.38 18.52
C GLY A 92 -15.03 0.23 18.97
N CYS A 93 -14.35 0.96 18.09
CA CYS A 93 -13.34 1.94 18.52
C CYS A 93 -14.07 3.14 19.12
N PRO A 94 -14.06 3.35 20.45
CA PRO A 94 -12.86 3.76 21.19
C PRO A 94 -12.66 3.12 22.58
N GLY A 95 -11.40 2.87 22.96
CA GLY A 95 -10.98 2.54 24.34
C GLY A 95 -10.75 1.06 24.66
N ASN A 96 -11.03 0.13 23.75
CA ASN A 96 -10.76 -1.30 23.94
C ASN A 96 -10.20 -1.94 22.66
N ASN A 97 -9.52 -3.08 22.86
CA ASN A 97 -8.67 -3.86 21.96
C ASN A 97 -9.31 -4.36 20.63
N GLY A 98 -9.97 -3.50 19.86
CA GLY A 98 -10.42 -3.84 18.51
C GLY A 98 -9.24 -4.03 17.57
N ASN A 99 -9.35 -4.99 16.65
CA ASN A 99 -8.38 -5.18 15.58
C ASN A 99 -8.62 -4.11 14.52
N ILE A 100 -7.69 -3.16 14.40
CA ILE A 100 -7.67 -2.19 13.29
C ILE A 100 -7.32 -2.97 12.03
N THR A 101 -8.13 -2.81 10.98
CA THR A 101 -7.88 -3.45 9.67
C THR A 101 -7.72 -2.39 8.60
N ASP A 102 -6.82 -2.68 7.65
CA ASP A 102 -6.60 -1.83 6.50
C ASP A 102 -7.68 -2.09 5.45
N ILE A 103 -8.28 -1.03 4.94
CA ILE A 103 -9.29 -1.06 3.89
C ILE A 103 -8.72 -0.38 2.66
N ILE A 104 -8.78 -1.06 1.53
CA ILE A 104 -8.55 -0.47 0.21
C ILE A 104 -9.89 -0.20 -0.48
N THR A 105 -10.09 1.04 -0.91
CA THR A 105 -11.27 1.44 -1.68
C THR A 105 -10.85 1.72 -3.11
N ILE A 106 -11.38 0.97 -4.09
CA ILE A 106 -11.15 1.18 -5.53
C ILE A 106 -12.48 1.52 -6.20
N ASP A 107 -12.60 2.69 -6.82
CA ASP A 107 -13.85 3.18 -7.44
C ASP A 107 -15.10 3.11 -6.54
N SER A 108 -14.95 3.34 -5.23
CA SER A 108 -15.99 3.19 -4.19
C SER A 108 -16.26 1.75 -3.71
N ASN A 109 -15.60 0.74 -4.27
CA ASN A 109 -15.65 -0.63 -3.75
C ASN A 109 -14.64 -0.78 -2.64
N ARG A 110 -15.13 -0.95 -1.40
CA ARG A 110 -14.30 -1.14 -0.20
C ARG A 110 -13.94 -2.60 -0.04
N ASN A 111 -12.66 -2.91 0.11
CA ASN A 111 -12.16 -4.26 0.31
C ASN A 111 -11.24 -4.26 1.53
N ILE A 112 -11.28 -5.32 2.32
CA ILE A 112 -10.37 -5.51 3.44
C ILE A 112 -9.06 -6.03 2.89
N ILE A 113 -7.94 -5.44 3.31
CA ILE A 113 -6.62 -5.98 3.05
C ILE A 113 -6.35 -7.04 4.10
N GLU A 114 -6.25 -8.30 3.67
CA GLU A 114 -5.91 -9.41 4.55
C GLU A 114 -4.39 -9.62 4.65
N GLN A 115 -3.68 -9.33 3.56
CA GLN A 115 -2.22 -9.41 3.51
C GLN A 115 -1.65 -8.34 2.59
N LEU A 116 -0.62 -7.65 3.06
CA LEU A 116 0.21 -6.75 2.24
C LEU A 116 1.66 -6.84 2.72
N ASP A 117 2.51 -7.43 1.89
CA ASP A 117 3.95 -7.50 2.11
C ASP A 117 4.73 -7.17 0.82
N ASN A 118 6.04 -7.43 0.77
CA ASN A 118 6.87 -7.13 -0.41
C ASN A 118 6.66 -8.08 -1.61
N SER A 119 5.81 -9.09 -1.47
CA SER A 119 5.61 -10.16 -2.45
C SER A 119 4.15 -10.50 -2.68
N ASN A 120 3.29 -10.35 -1.67
CA ASN A 120 1.90 -10.74 -1.72
C ASN A 120 0.99 -9.55 -1.37
N LEU A 121 -0.11 -9.46 -2.11
CA LEU A 121 -1.22 -8.59 -1.80
C LEU A 121 -2.50 -9.42 -1.86
N TRP A 122 -3.29 -9.41 -0.79
CA TRP A 122 -4.60 -10.04 -0.72
C TRP A 122 -5.58 -9.03 -0.17
N PHE A 123 -6.61 -8.72 -0.95
CA PHE A 123 -7.74 -7.97 -0.47
C PHE A 123 -9.06 -8.52 -1.01
N GLY A 124 -10.16 -8.26 -0.31
CA GLY A 124 -11.47 -8.67 -0.77
C GLY A 124 -12.61 -8.42 0.20
N GLN A 125 -13.67 -9.19 0.02
CA GLN A 125 -14.93 -9.07 0.74
C GLN A 125 -15.46 -10.45 1.20
N GLN A 126 -14.66 -11.52 1.20
CA GLN A 126 -15.11 -12.89 1.48
C GLN A 126 -15.96 -13.03 2.77
N ILE A 127 -15.63 -12.27 3.81
CA ILE A 127 -16.38 -12.21 5.07
C ILE A 127 -17.87 -11.78 4.94
N PHE A 128 -18.25 -11.19 3.80
CA PHE A 128 -19.63 -10.79 3.45
C PHE A 128 -20.15 -11.57 2.24
N ASP A 129 -19.59 -12.75 1.96
CA ASP A 129 -19.87 -13.50 0.74
C ASP A 129 -19.45 -12.73 -0.54
N GLY A 130 -18.30 -12.06 -0.45
CA GLY A 130 -17.67 -11.38 -1.58
C GLY A 130 -16.55 -12.18 -2.24
N LEU A 131 -15.91 -11.55 -3.22
CA LEU A 131 -14.75 -12.10 -3.93
C LEU A 131 -13.47 -11.58 -3.28
N ASP A 132 -12.51 -12.49 -3.07
CA ASP A 132 -11.15 -12.14 -2.70
C ASP A 132 -10.24 -12.16 -3.92
N PHE A 133 -9.27 -11.27 -3.92
CA PHE A 133 -8.27 -11.10 -4.96
C PHE A 133 -6.89 -11.30 -4.35
N ILE A 134 -6.15 -12.27 -4.88
CA ILE A 134 -4.81 -12.63 -4.42
C ILE A 134 -3.82 -12.33 -5.53
N PHE A 135 -2.81 -11.54 -5.20
CA PHE A 135 -1.81 -11.05 -6.11
C PHE A 135 -0.40 -11.38 -5.66
N GLU A 136 0.48 -11.48 -6.65
CA GLU A 136 1.93 -11.48 -6.46
C GLU A 136 2.56 -10.22 -7.04
N ARG A 137 3.64 -9.77 -6.44
CA ARG A 137 4.37 -8.59 -6.90
C ARG A 137 5.17 -8.90 -8.14
N LEU A 138 5.05 -8.03 -9.15
CA LEU A 138 5.93 -8.07 -10.32
C LEU A 138 7.28 -7.41 -9.99
N PRO A 139 8.39 -7.94 -10.53
CA PRO A 139 9.74 -7.45 -10.28
C PRO A 139 10.05 -6.10 -10.94
#